data_AF-A0AAF0DYX4-F1
#
_entry.id   AF-A0AAF0DYX4-F1
#
_cell.length_a   1.000
_cell.length_b   1.000
_cell.length_c   1.000
_cell.angle_alpha   90.00
_cell.angle_beta   90.00
_cell.angle_gamma   90.00
#
_symmetry.space_group_name_H-M   'P 1'
#
loop_
_entity.id
_entity.type
_entity.pdbx_description
1 polymer ?
#
loop_
_entity_poly.entity_id
_entity_poly.type
_entity_poly.pdbx_seq_one_letter_code
_entity_poly.pdbx_strand_id
1 'polypeptide(L)'
;MSAARKATAGLFSFASLDAARTRATARELAEQVYHELRMALPSRTEPMQTPLAQYTHLVSAHDSQQPVMANLELFLRSKRVHNALMEQYNPLYGMSEQDRIKATARTVGLDVPSATKA
;
A
#
# COMPACT_ATOMS: atom_id res chain seq x y z
N MET A 1 43.81 -17.90 25.32
CA MET A 1 43.97 -16.51 24.84
C MET A 1 44.09 -16.53 23.33
N SER A 2 43.00 -16.26 22.61
CA SER A 2 42.94 -16.37 21.15
C SER A 2 42.89 -14.98 20.52
N ALA A 3 43.96 -14.62 19.80
CA ALA A 3 44.09 -13.36 19.08
C ALA A 3 43.63 -13.55 17.64
N ALA A 4 42.42 -13.13 17.33
CA ALA A 4 41.89 -13.07 15.96
C ALA A 4 41.25 -11.69 15.72
N ARG A 5 42.11 -10.70 15.48
CA ARG A 5 41.69 -9.40 14.93
C ARG A 5 42.72 -8.96 13.90
N LYS A 6 42.46 -9.28 12.63
CA LYS A 6 42.98 -8.53 11.49
C LYS A 6 41.87 -8.42 10.45
N ALA A 7 41.06 -7.38 10.64
CA ALA A 7 40.18 -6.87 9.60
C ALA A 7 41.05 -6.18 8.54
N THR A 8 41.20 -6.80 7.37
CA THR A 8 41.73 -6.15 6.17
C THR A 8 40.59 -5.40 5.50
N ALA A 9 40.25 -4.24 6.06
CA ALA A 9 39.48 -3.23 5.37
C ALA A 9 40.47 -2.28 4.68
N GLY A 10 40.36 -2.13 3.36
CA GLY A 10 41.08 -1.09 2.62
C GLY A 10 41.80 -1.58 1.36
N LEU A 11 41.05 -2.08 0.39
CA LEU A 11 41.45 -1.98 -1.02
C LEU A 11 40.57 -0.93 -1.69
N PHE A 12 40.72 0.33 -1.28
CA PHE A 12 40.31 1.44 -2.13
C PHE A 12 41.37 1.55 -3.22
N SER A 13 41.05 1.10 -4.43
CA SER A 13 41.93 1.26 -5.59
C SER A 13 42.06 2.75 -5.90
N PHE A 14 43.22 3.34 -5.59
CA PHE A 14 43.55 4.73 -5.91
C PHE A 14 43.81 4.98 -7.41
N ALA A 15 43.50 4.01 -8.29
CA ALA A 15 43.75 4.10 -9.73
C ALA A 15 42.92 5.20 -10.45
N SER A 16 41.89 5.77 -9.81
CA SER A 16 41.07 6.84 -10.41
C SER A 16 41.63 8.25 -10.22
N LEU A 17 42.74 8.44 -9.48
CA LEU A 17 43.34 9.77 -9.31
C LEU A 17 44.11 10.28 -10.54
N ASP A 18 44.44 9.42 -11.50
CA ASP A 18 45.13 9.85 -12.73
C ASP A 18 44.17 10.40 -13.80
N ALA A 19 42.85 10.22 -13.59
CA ALA A 19 41.82 10.75 -14.49
C ALA A 19 41.53 12.26 -14.27
N ALA A 20 42.19 12.92 -13.32
CA ALA A 20 42.11 14.37 -13.17
C ALA A 20 42.84 15.14 -14.29
N ARG A 21 43.56 14.43 -15.19
CA ARG A 21 44.35 15.04 -16.26
C ARG A 21 43.63 15.08 -17.62
N THR A 22 42.45 14.51 -17.75
CA THR A 22 41.63 14.56 -18.97
C THR A 22 40.25 15.15 -18.64
N ARG A 23 39.71 15.96 -19.56
CA ARG A 23 38.46 16.74 -19.38
C ARG A 23 37.21 15.85 -19.40
N ALA A 24 37.08 14.89 -18.48
CA ALA A 24 35.85 14.16 -18.28
C ALA A 24 34.86 15.04 -17.50
N THR A 25 33.60 15.08 -17.94
CA THR A 25 32.57 15.81 -17.20
C THR A 25 32.22 15.08 -15.91
N ALA A 26 31.85 15.80 -14.85
CA ALA A 26 31.52 15.20 -13.54
C ALA A 26 30.45 14.09 -13.64
N ARG A 27 29.58 14.18 -14.65
CA ARG A 27 28.52 13.20 -14.93
C ARG A 27 29.08 11.87 -15.47
N GLU A 28 30.04 11.92 -16.39
CA GLU A 28 30.66 10.71 -16.95
C GLU A 28 31.48 9.96 -15.90
N LEU A 29 32.16 10.71 -15.02
CA LEU A 29 32.87 10.13 -13.88
C LEU A 29 31.93 9.46 -12.89
N ALA A 30 30.78 10.08 -12.60
CA ALA A 30 29.77 9.49 -11.73
C ALA A 30 29.24 8.16 -12.32
N GLU A 31 28.90 8.14 -13.60
CA GLU A 31 28.43 6.93 -14.28
C GLU A 31 29.49 5.82 -14.30
N GLN A 32 30.75 6.16 -14.55
CA GLN A 32 31.84 5.19 -14.55
C GLN A 32 32.07 4.59 -13.14
N VAL A 33 32.03 5.42 -12.10
CA VAL A 33 32.10 4.96 -10.70
C VAL A 33 30.91 4.06 -10.36
N TYR A 34 29.69 4.42 -10.78
CA TYR A 34 28.50 3.57 -10.59
C TYR A 34 28.61 2.24 -11.33
N HIS A 35 29.21 2.23 -12.52
CA HIS A 35 29.42 1.01 -13.30
C HIS A 35 30.44 0.08 -12.65
N GLU A 36 31.56 0.62 -12.14
CA GLU A 36 32.55 -0.18 -11.41
C GLU A 36 31.97 -0.74 -10.10
N LEU A 37 31.21 0.06 -9.34
CA LEU A 37 30.52 -0.39 -8.13
C LEU A 37 29.53 -1.52 -8.43
N ARG A 38 28.78 -1.41 -9.53
CA ARG A 38 27.83 -2.43 -9.97
C ARG A 38 28.50 -3.74 -10.37
N MET A 39 29.68 -3.68 -10.99
CA MET A 39 30.43 -4.87 -11.41
C MET A 39 31.27 -5.48 -10.28
N ALA A 40 31.62 -4.70 -9.25
CA ALA A 40 32.37 -5.15 -8.08
C ALA A 40 31.51 -5.87 -7.01
N LEU A 41 30.18 -5.79 -7.11
CA LEU A 41 29.27 -6.55 -6.25
C LEU A 41 29.13 -7.98 -6.83
N PRO A 42 29.55 -9.04 -6.13
CA PRO A 42 29.29 -10.38 -6.59
C PRO A 42 27.78 -10.61 -6.68
N SER A 43 27.30 -11.17 -7.80
CA SER A 43 25.94 -11.69 -7.95
C SER A 43 25.70 -12.78 -6.90
N ARG A 44 25.33 -12.37 -5.70
CA ARG A 44 25.15 -13.25 -4.55
C ARG A 44 23.71 -13.76 -4.57
N THR A 45 23.49 -14.88 -5.24
CA THR A 45 22.36 -15.77 -4.95
C THR A 45 22.63 -16.45 -3.60
N GLU A 46 22.59 -15.69 -2.51
CA GLU A 46 22.42 -16.21 -1.15
C GLU A 46 21.69 -15.12 -0.36
N PRO A 47 20.57 -15.43 0.32
CA PRO A 47 19.75 -14.46 1.04
C PRO A 47 20.54 -13.97 2.28
N MET A 48 21.44 -13.03 2.06
CA MET A 48 22.16 -12.35 3.12
C MET A 48 21.14 -11.43 3.81
N GLN A 49 20.66 -11.88 4.97
CA GLN A 49 19.85 -11.09 5.90
C GLN A 49 20.71 -9.93 6.44
N THR A 50 20.93 -8.91 5.61
CA THR A 50 21.51 -7.65 6.08
C THR A 50 20.41 -6.86 6.78
N PRO A 51 20.71 -6.18 7.90
CA PRO A 51 19.73 -5.32 8.55
C PRO A 51 19.11 -4.31 7.58
N LEU A 52 19.90 -3.76 6.64
CA LEU A 52 19.42 -2.85 5.60
C LEU A 52 18.41 -3.50 4.63
N ALA A 53 18.66 -4.73 4.17
CA ALA A 53 17.69 -5.46 3.34
C ALA A 53 16.36 -5.69 4.09
N GLN A 54 16.43 -5.98 5.39
CA GLN A 54 15.26 -6.14 6.23
C GLN A 54 14.46 -4.82 6.36
N TYR A 55 15.13 -3.68 6.52
CA TYR A 55 14.48 -2.36 6.50
C TYR A 55 13.79 -2.07 5.16
N THR A 56 14.43 -2.39 4.02
CA THR A 56 13.78 -2.17 2.70
C THR A 56 12.50 -2.99 2.54
N HIS A 57 12.47 -4.25 3.02
CA HIS A 57 11.25 -5.07 2.97
C HIS A 57 10.11 -4.51 3.84
N LEU A 58 10.41 -3.93 5.01
CA LEU A 58 9.40 -3.31 5.87
C LEU A 58 8.82 -2.03 5.25
N VAL A 59 9.64 -1.24 4.58
CA VAL A 59 9.19 -0.03 3.86
C VAL A 59 8.36 -0.40 2.64
N SER A 60 8.77 -1.40 1.86
CA SER A 60 7.96 -1.91 0.74
C SER A 60 6.62 -2.48 1.18
N ALA A 61 6.55 -3.10 2.36
CA ALA A 61 5.28 -3.59 2.91
C ALA A 61 4.30 -2.45 3.24
N HIS A 62 4.77 -1.27 3.66
CA HIS A 62 3.91 -0.11 3.91
C HIS A 62 3.29 0.44 2.63
N ASP A 63 4.00 0.37 1.50
CA ASP A 63 3.49 0.86 0.22
C ASP A 63 2.30 0.02 -0.28
N SER A 64 2.26 -1.27 0.08
CA SER A 64 1.12 -2.15 -0.20
C SER A 64 -0.18 -1.79 0.55
N GLN A 65 -0.11 -0.94 1.58
CA GLN A 65 -1.28 -0.49 2.34
C GLN A 65 -1.99 0.73 1.71
N GLN A 66 -1.32 1.50 0.85
CA GLN A 66 -1.93 2.62 0.15
C GLN A 66 -3.19 2.25 -0.65
N PRO A 67 -3.20 1.18 -1.49
CA PRO A 67 -4.41 0.82 -2.23
C PRO A 67 -5.55 0.37 -1.31
N VAL A 68 -5.25 -0.24 -0.17
CA VAL A 68 -6.26 -0.66 0.81
C VAL A 68 -6.98 0.54 1.42
N MET A 69 -6.23 1.58 1.79
CA MET A 69 -6.81 2.80 2.37
C MET A 69 -7.65 3.56 1.35
N ALA A 70 -7.18 3.69 0.10
CA ALA A 70 -7.95 4.31 -0.98
C ALA A 70 -9.25 3.56 -1.27
N ASN A 71 -9.21 2.22 -1.29
CA ASN A 71 -10.41 1.40 -1.48
C ASN A 71 -11.41 1.55 -0.33
N LEU A 72 -10.92 1.61 0.92
CA LEU A 72 -11.75 1.82 2.09
C LEU A 72 -12.42 3.20 2.07
N GLU A 73 -11.67 4.25 1.68
CA GLU A 73 -12.23 5.59 1.50
C GLU A 73 -13.35 5.59 0.45
N LEU A 74 -13.10 4.98 -0.71
CA LEU A 74 -14.10 4.87 -1.78
C LEU A 74 -15.35 4.13 -1.33
N PHE A 75 -15.18 3.02 -0.60
CA PHE A 75 -16.29 2.25 -0.03
C PHE A 75 -17.11 3.06 0.98
N LEU A 76 -16.47 3.80 1.88
CA LEU A 76 -17.18 4.63 2.85
C LEU A 76 -17.92 5.80 2.18
N ARG A 77 -17.34 6.37 1.11
CA ARG A 77 -18.00 7.38 0.30
C ARG A 77 -19.22 6.81 -0.42
N SER A 78 -19.09 5.66 -1.09
CA SER A 78 -20.19 5.04 -1.82
C SER A 78 -21.32 4.60 -0.88
N LYS A 79 -21.00 4.09 0.31
CA LYS A 79 -21.99 3.73 1.34
C LYS A 79 -22.83 4.92 1.80
N ARG A 80 -22.21 6.09 1.99
CA ARG A 80 -22.94 7.32 2.35
C ARG A 80 -23.92 7.74 1.26
N VAL A 81 -23.49 7.72 0.00
CA VAL A 81 -24.35 8.06 -1.15
C VAL A 81 -25.49 7.04 -1.29
N HIS A 82 -25.20 5.75 -1.15
CA HIS A 82 -26.21 4.70 -1.20
C HIS A 82 -27.29 4.89 -0.13
N ASN A 83 -26.88 5.15 1.12
CA ASN A 83 -27.83 5.38 2.22
C ASN A 83 -28.73 6.58 1.93
N ALA A 84 -28.17 7.70 1.47
CA ALA A 84 -28.95 8.89 1.13
C ALA A 84 -29.98 8.62 0.01
N LEU A 85 -29.60 7.85 -1.02
CA LEU A 85 -30.52 7.45 -2.08
C LEU A 85 -31.62 6.50 -1.59
N MET A 86 -31.29 5.55 -0.72
CA MET A 86 -32.29 4.66 -0.13
C MET A 86 -33.30 5.42 0.71
N GLU A 87 -32.86 6.37 1.54
CA GLU A 87 -33.76 7.21 2.33
C GLU A 87 -34.72 8.03 1.46
N GLN A 88 -34.24 8.58 0.33
CA GLN A 88 -35.05 9.44 -0.53
C GLN A 88 -36.02 8.65 -1.42
N TYR A 89 -35.59 7.54 -2.00
CA TYR A 89 -36.37 6.82 -3.02
C TYR A 89 -37.07 5.57 -2.50
N ASN A 90 -36.63 5.02 -1.36
CA ASN A 90 -37.22 3.85 -0.75
C ASN A 90 -37.53 4.07 0.73
N PRO A 91 -38.61 4.81 1.05
CA PRO A 91 -39.00 5.10 2.42
C PRO A 91 -39.41 3.85 3.22
N LEU A 92 -39.58 2.70 2.56
CA LEU A 92 -39.89 1.41 3.19
C LEU A 92 -38.63 0.59 3.52
N TYR A 93 -37.45 1.11 3.18
CA TYR A 93 -36.17 0.46 3.45
C TYR A 93 -35.96 0.28 4.96
N GLY A 94 -35.56 -0.93 5.38
CA GLY A 94 -35.32 -1.26 6.78
C GLY A 94 -36.57 -1.50 7.64
N MET A 95 -37.78 -1.36 7.09
CA MET A 95 -39.01 -1.69 7.83
C MET A 95 -39.22 -3.20 7.96
N SER A 96 -39.84 -3.61 9.07
CA SER A 96 -40.37 -4.97 9.22
C SER A 96 -41.42 -5.25 8.14
N GLU A 97 -41.63 -6.52 7.82
CA GLU A 97 -42.62 -6.90 6.81
C GLU A 97 -44.04 -6.41 7.15
N GLN A 98 -44.43 -6.51 8.43
CA GLN A 98 -45.73 -6.06 8.91
C GLN A 98 -45.91 -4.54 8.74
N ASP A 99 -44.87 -3.75 9.04
CA ASP A 99 -44.92 -2.29 8.90
C ASP A 99 -44.91 -1.87 7.44
N ARG A 100 -44.18 -2.59 6.58
CA ARG A 100 -44.16 -2.37 5.14
C ARG A 100 -45.53 -2.62 4.50
N ILE A 101 -46.23 -3.68 4.91
CA ILE A 101 -47.61 -3.97 4.45
C ILE A 101 -48.55 -2.83 4.85
N LYS A 102 -48.47 -2.36 6.10
CA LYS A 102 -49.28 -1.22 6.59
C LYS A 102 -48.97 0.08 5.84
N ALA A 103 -47.70 0.42 5.65
CA ALA A 103 -47.30 1.62 4.94
C ALA A 103 -47.79 1.59 3.47
N THR A 104 -47.70 0.43 2.82
CA THR A 104 -48.18 0.24 1.45
C THR A 104 -49.70 0.36 1.36
N ALA A 105 -50.44 -0.24 2.30
CA ALA A 105 -51.89 -0.10 2.37
C ALA A 105 -52.30 1.38 2.48
N ARG A 106 -51.63 2.16 3.33
CA ARG A 106 -51.90 3.59 3.51
C ARG A 106 -51.64 4.41 2.25
N THR A 107 -50.61 4.07 1.47
CA THR A 107 -50.32 4.73 0.18
C THR A 107 -51.48 4.63 -0.80
N VAL A 108 -52.24 3.53 -0.77
CA VAL A 108 -53.44 3.32 -1.61
C VAL A 108 -54.74 3.70 -0.91
N GLY A 109 -54.67 4.33 0.28
CA GLY A 109 -55.85 4.73 1.06
C GLY A 109 -56.58 3.56 1.76
N LEU A 110 -55.91 2.43 1.95
CA LEU A 110 -56.42 1.26 2.67
C LEU A 110 -55.76 1.13 4.06
N ASP A 111 -56.41 0.39 4.96
CA ASP A 111 -55.82 0.00 6.25
C ASP A 111 -55.74 -1.51 6.38
N VAL A 112 -54.76 -2.00 7.14
CA VAL A 112 -54.54 -3.44 7.31
C VAL A 112 -55.42 -3.93 8.45
N PRO A 113 -56.31 -4.92 8.22
CA PRO A 113 -57.15 -5.43 9.29
C PRO A 113 -56.29 -6.09 10.37
N SER A 114 -56.53 -5.73 11.63
CA SER A 114 -55.97 -6.48 12.76
C SER A 114 -56.54 -7.89 12.70
N ALA A 115 -55.67 -8.90 12.72
CA ALA A 115 -56.09 -10.30 12.73
C ALA A 115 -57.13 -10.50 13.84
N THR A 116 -58.40 -10.66 13.45
CA THR A 116 -59.48 -11.02 14.36
C THR A 116 -59.09 -12.36 14.96
N LYS A 117 -58.71 -12.39 16.23
CA LYS A 117 -58.53 -13.65 16.94
C LYS A 117 -59.90 -14.32 16.99
N ALA A 118 -60.00 -15.48 16.34
CA ALA A 118 -61.13 -16.40 16.47
C ALA A 118 -61.06 -17.12 17.82
#